data_AF-A0A251UUH8-F1
#
_entry.id   AF-A0A251UUH8-F1
#
_cell.length_a   1.000
_cell.length_b   1.000
_cell.length_c   1.000
_cell.angle_alpha   90.00
_cell.angle_beta   90.00
_cell.angle_gamma   90.00
#
_symmetry.space_group_name_H-M   'P 1'
#
loop_
_entity.id
_entity.type
_entity.pdbx_description
1 polymer ?
#
loop_
_entity_poly.entity_id
_entity_poly.type
_entity_poly.pdbx_seq_one_letter_code
_entity_poly.pdbx_strand_id
1 'polypeptide(L)'
;MRTIPSSMGSTQENQPHVVCVPLPAQGHINPMLKLAKLLHSKGFFITYVNSEFNHQRLLRSVGSDALHDLPSFHFETISDGLPPPENPDATQDVSSTLNSLHETGLGPFKSVLSKVSTLYSPVTCIVADFLMGFTLPAAEELGIPAVLFWTSGAGSLICYDQYPNLIQKGLMPLKDFLHVQILKARRTWSMTRFGMKTRREGAQKMKMIELPLAIINTTRISLHKDKVFSRA
;
A
#
# COMPACT_ATOMS: atom_id res chain seq x y z
N MET A 1 9.12 -29.58 47.96
CA MET A 1 8.47 -29.33 46.65
C MET A 1 8.21 -27.83 46.51
N ARG A 2 9.03 -27.12 45.73
CA ARG A 2 8.76 -25.73 45.34
C ARG A 2 8.44 -25.76 43.85
N THR A 3 7.23 -25.39 43.50
CA THR A 3 6.78 -25.20 42.12
C THR A 3 7.44 -23.95 41.54
N ILE A 4 8.09 -24.11 40.39
CA ILE A 4 8.60 -23.01 39.57
C ILE A 4 7.43 -22.56 38.69
N PRO A 5 7.00 -21.29 38.70
CA PRO A 5 6.10 -20.80 37.68
C PRO A 5 6.91 -20.59 36.39
N SER A 6 6.60 -21.39 35.38
CA SER A 6 6.99 -21.15 33.99
C SER A 6 6.29 -19.89 33.48
N SER A 7 6.97 -18.74 33.50
CA SER A 7 6.49 -17.55 32.80
C SER A 7 6.84 -17.66 31.31
N MET A 8 5.92 -18.19 30.52
CA MET A 8 5.85 -17.88 29.10
C MET A 8 5.26 -16.46 28.95
N GLY A 9 6.13 -15.45 29.08
CA GLY A 9 5.81 -14.08 28.69
C GLY A 9 6.08 -13.92 27.20
N SER A 10 5.02 -13.83 26.40
CA SER A 10 5.05 -13.53 24.98
C SER A 10 5.72 -12.20 24.70
N THR A 11 6.78 -12.19 23.90
CA THR A 11 7.52 -11.01 23.42
C THR A 11 6.79 -10.18 22.36
N GLN A 12 5.45 -10.17 22.34
CA GLN A 12 4.68 -9.51 21.28
C GLN A 12 4.49 -7.99 21.45
N GLU A 13 4.90 -7.39 22.57
CA GLU A 13 4.61 -5.97 22.86
C GLU A 13 5.43 -4.94 22.05
N ASN A 14 6.36 -5.35 21.18
CA ASN A 14 7.25 -4.40 20.49
C ASN A 14 7.44 -4.65 18.98
N GLN A 15 6.60 -5.47 18.36
CA GLN A 15 6.69 -5.69 16.91
C GLN A 15 6.17 -4.46 16.15
N PRO A 16 6.97 -3.80 15.28
CA PRO A 16 6.48 -2.66 14.52
C PRO A 16 5.38 -3.10 13.55
N HIS A 17 4.22 -2.47 13.66
CA HIS A 17 3.05 -2.72 12.83
C HIS A 17 3.01 -1.77 11.63
N VAL A 18 3.06 -2.34 10.44
CA VAL A 18 2.98 -1.65 9.15
C VAL A 18 1.64 -1.93 8.47
N VAL A 19 0.95 -0.87 8.07
CA VAL A 19 -0.25 -0.96 7.24
C VAL A 19 0.11 -0.68 5.79
N CYS A 20 -0.06 -1.67 4.92
CA CYS A 20 0.24 -1.60 3.50
C CYS A 20 -1.03 -1.30 2.69
N VAL A 21 -1.01 -0.26 1.85
CA VAL A 21 -2.18 0.20 1.07
C VAL A 21 -1.82 0.31 -0.42
N PRO A 22 -2.10 -0.72 -1.25
CA PRO A 22 -1.90 -0.66 -2.69
C PRO A 22 -2.93 0.27 -3.37
N LEU A 23 -2.60 0.78 -4.56
CA LEU A 23 -3.63 1.19 -5.51
C LEU A 23 -4.45 -0.06 -5.91
N PRO A 24 -5.79 -0.02 -5.93
CA PRO A 24 -6.67 -1.15 -6.29
C PRO A 24 -6.64 -1.51 -7.78
N ALA A 25 -5.45 -1.71 -8.35
CA ALA A 25 -5.21 -2.12 -9.72
C ALA A 25 -4.17 -3.25 -9.78
N GLN A 26 -4.33 -4.22 -10.68
CA GLN A 26 -3.54 -5.46 -10.71
C GLN A 26 -2.02 -5.21 -10.78
N GLY A 27 -1.59 -4.16 -11.50
CA GLY A 27 -0.17 -3.78 -11.61
C GLY A 27 0.44 -3.25 -10.31
N HIS A 28 -0.36 -2.91 -9.31
CA HIS A 28 0.08 -2.30 -8.05
C HIS A 28 -0.11 -3.25 -6.86
N ILE A 29 -1.18 -4.05 -6.87
CA ILE A 29 -1.51 -5.01 -5.80
C ILE A 29 -0.38 -6.03 -5.61
N ASN A 30 0.06 -6.70 -6.68
CA ASN A 30 1.07 -7.75 -6.55
C ASN A 30 2.46 -7.24 -6.09
N PRO A 31 2.99 -6.13 -6.64
CA PRO A 31 4.22 -5.53 -6.12
C PRO A 31 4.13 -5.13 -4.64
N MET A 32 3.03 -4.49 -4.22
CA MET A 32 2.84 -4.12 -2.82
C MET A 32 2.72 -5.36 -1.93
N LEU A 33 2.03 -6.42 -2.37
CA LEU A 33 1.95 -7.68 -1.62
C LEU A 33 3.31 -8.34 -1.45
N LYS A 34 4.16 -8.31 -2.50
CA LYS A 34 5.55 -8.79 -2.40
C LYS A 34 6.36 -7.97 -1.39
N LEU A 35 6.23 -6.65 -1.42
CA LEU A 35 6.87 -5.78 -0.43
C LEU A 35 6.39 -6.09 0.99
N ALA A 36 5.09 -6.26 1.19
CA ALA A 36 4.49 -6.60 2.46
C ALA A 36 5.01 -7.94 3.00
N LYS A 37 5.11 -8.98 2.15
CA LYS A 37 5.70 -10.27 2.51
C LYS A 37 7.19 -10.16 2.86
N LEU A 38 7.94 -9.30 2.16
CA LEU A 38 9.34 -9.02 2.51
C LEU A 38 9.45 -8.33 3.87
N LEU A 39 8.62 -7.33 4.16
CA LEU A 39 8.58 -6.69 5.47
C LEU A 39 8.21 -7.69 6.57
N HIS A 40 7.20 -8.53 6.35
CA HIS A 40 6.83 -9.60 7.27
C HIS A 40 8.01 -10.53 7.57
N SER A 41 8.76 -10.97 6.56
CA SER A 41 9.97 -11.80 6.73
C SER A 41 11.08 -11.12 7.54
N LYS A 42 11.03 -9.79 7.68
CA LYS A 42 11.96 -8.99 8.51
C LYS A 42 11.43 -8.74 9.91
N GLY A 43 10.32 -9.36 10.30
CA GLY A 43 9.77 -9.27 11.64
C GLY A 43 8.79 -8.12 11.84
N PHE A 44 8.23 -7.53 10.78
CA PHE A 44 7.14 -6.56 10.91
C PHE A 44 5.78 -7.26 11.02
N PHE A 45 4.88 -6.70 11.84
CA PHE A 45 3.47 -7.08 11.81
C PHE A 45 2.81 -6.36 10.63
N ILE A 46 2.09 -7.09 9.79
CA ILE A 46 1.52 -6.55 8.56
C ILE A 46 0.00 -6.56 8.62
N THR A 47 -0.59 -5.41 8.35
CA THR A 47 -1.98 -5.31 7.88
C THR A 47 -1.94 -4.88 6.41
N TYR A 48 -2.53 -5.68 5.53
CA TYR A 48 -2.65 -5.38 4.10
C TYR A 48 -4.09 -4.97 3.77
N VAL A 49 -4.29 -3.72 3.39
CA VAL A 49 -5.62 -3.15 3.16
C VAL A 49 -5.98 -3.23 1.69
N ASN A 50 -7.02 -3.99 1.34
CA ASN A 50 -7.56 -4.03 -0.02
C ASN A 50 -8.81 -3.15 -0.13
N SER A 51 -9.21 -2.80 -1.36
CA SER A 51 -10.62 -2.45 -1.57
C SER A 51 -11.48 -3.70 -1.38
N GLU A 52 -12.71 -3.53 -0.89
CA GLU A 52 -13.68 -4.64 -0.77
C GLU A 52 -13.82 -5.42 -2.08
N PHE A 53 -13.92 -4.70 -3.21
CA PHE A 53 -13.99 -5.31 -4.54
C PHE A 53 -12.78 -6.22 -4.84
N ASN A 54 -11.55 -5.74 -4.65
CA ASN A 54 -10.35 -6.53 -4.92
C ASN A 54 -10.15 -7.66 -3.92
N HIS A 55 -10.56 -7.46 -2.66
CA HIS A 55 -10.52 -8.52 -1.65
C HIS A 55 -11.46 -9.67 -2.02
N GLN A 56 -12.68 -9.38 -2.48
CA GLN A 56 -13.61 -10.40 -2.94
C GLN A 56 -13.07 -11.17 -4.15
N ARG A 57 -12.40 -10.49 -5.08
CA ARG A 57 -11.73 -11.16 -6.21
C ARG A 57 -10.60 -12.06 -5.74
N LEU A 58 -9.79 -11.60 -4.79
CA LEU A 58 -8.73 -12.39 -4.18
C LEU A 58 -9.30 -13.66 -3.55
N LEU A 59 -10.31 -13.54 -2.69
CA LEU A 59 -10.99 -14.68 -2.04
C LEU A 59 -11.51 -15.72 -3.05
N ARG A 60 -12.13 -15.28 -4.14
CA ARG A 60 -12.60 -16.19 -5.20
C ARG A 60 -11.45 -16.93 -5.90
N SER A 61 -10.28 -16.32 -5.98
CA SER A 61 -9.13 -16.90 -6.69
C SER A 61 -8.30 -17.88 -5.86
N VAL A 62 -8.12 -17.62 -4.56
CA VAL A 62 -7.21 -18.39 -3.69
C VAL A 62 -7.93 -19.10 -2.53
N GLY A 63 -9.22 -18.84 -2.33
CA GLY A 63 -9.99 -19.34 -1.19
C GLY A 63 -9.79 -18.50 0.08
N SER A 64 -10.71 -18.63 1.04
CA SER A 64 -10.67 -17.88 2.30
C SER A 64 -9.53 -18.30 3.22
N ASP A 65 -9.22 -19.60 3.23
CA ASP A 65 -8.24 -20.16 4.16
C ASP A 65 -6.82 -19.64 3.85
N ALA A 66 -6.49 -19.43 2.57
CA ALA A 66 -5.19 -18.94 2.10
C ALA A 66 -4.84 -17.51 2.56
N LEU A 67 -5.81 -16.76 3.10
CA LEU A 67 -5.56 -15.41 3.64
C LEU A 67 -5.25 -15.42 5.14
N HIS A 68 -5.37 -16.57 5.81
CA HIS A 68 -5.16 -16.73 7.25
C HIS A 68 -3.91 -17.57 7.60
N ASP A 69 -3.04 -17.83 6.62
CA ASP A 69 -1.89 -18.71 6.75
C ASP A 69 -0.78 -18.19 7.70
N LEU A 70 -0.80 -16.90 8.05
CA LEU A 70 0.29 -16.24 8.77
C LEU A 70 -0.24 -15.47 10.00
N PRO A 71 0.25 -15.77 11.22
CA PRO A 71 -0.30 -15.22 12.47
C PRO A 71 -0.05 -13.72 12.70
N SER A 72 0.81 -13.07 11.90
CA SER A 72 1.13 -11.64 11.99
C SER A 72 1.05 -10.94 10.62
N PHE A 73 0.24 -11.50 9.73
CA PHE A 73 -0.07 -10.94 8.42
C PHE A 73 -1.58 -11.03 8.22
N HIS A 74 -2.26 -9.89 8.30
CA HIS A 74 -3.72 -9.82 8.20
C HIS A 74 -4.14 -9.01 6.99
N PHE A 75 -5.26 -9.40 6.40
CA PHE A 75 -5.93 -8.62 5.37
C PHE A 75 -7.10 -7.86 5.98
N GLU A 76 -7.21 -6.59 5.62
CA GLU A 76 -8.35 -5.74 5.95
C GLU A 76 -8.92 -5.13 4.68
N THR A 77 -10.11 -4.58 4.78
CA THR A 77 -10.80 -3.99 3.63
C THR A 77 -11.31 -2.59 3.91
N ILE A 78 -11.32 -1.76 2.88
CA ILE A 78 -12.05 -0.49 2.86
C ILE A 78 -12.97 -0.46 1.63
N SER A 79 -14.10 0.23 1.74
CA SER A 79 -14.90 0.57 0.57
C SER A 79 -14.13 1.53 -0.34
N ASP A 80 -14.23 1.32 -1.65
CA ASP A 80 -13.70 2.25 -2.66
C ASP A 80 -14.69 3.37 -3.02
N GLY A 81 -15.84 3.44 -2.33
CA GLY A 81 -16.88 4.44 -2.52
C GLY A 81 -17.66 4.32 -3.83
N LEU A 82 -17.43 3.25 -4.61
CA LEU A 82 -18.14 3.00 -5.85
C LEU A 82 -19.33 2.04 -5.63
N PRO A 83 -20.38 2.12 -6.47
CA PRO A 83 -21.43 1.12 -6.45
C PRO A 83 -20.85 -0.25 -6.83
N PRO A 84 -21.43 -1.36 -6.30
CA PRO A 84 -21.06 -2.70 -6.72
C PRO A 84 -21.16 -2.83 -8.24
N PRO A 85 -20.17 -3.42 -8.92
CA PRO A 85 -20.21 -3.56 -10.37
C PRO A 85 -21.23 -4.61 -10.79
N GLU A 86 -21.89 -4.39 -11.93
CA GLU A 86 -22.83 -5.35 -12.54
C GLU A 86 -22.15 -6.70 -12.82
N ASN A 87 -20.89 -6.65 -13.25
CA ASN A 87 -20.05 -7.83 -13.45
C ASN A 87 -18.94 -7.87 -12.37
N PRO A 88 -18.94 -8.87 -11.47
CA PRO A 88 -17.95 -8.98 -10.39
C PRO A 88 -16.52 -9.25 -10.87
N ASP A 89 -16.34 -9.62 -12.13
CA ASP A 89 -15.04 -9.88 -12.76
C ASP A 89 -14.59 -8.76 -13.71
N ALA A 90 -15.36 -7.68 -13.82
CA ALA A 90 -14.97 -6.51 -14.61
C ALA A 90 -13.73 -5.82 -14.01
N THR A 91 -12.94 -5.19 -14.89
CA THR A 91 -11.89 -4.28 -14.44
C THR A 91 -12.53 -2.96 -14.05
N GLN A 92 -12.32 -2.50 -12.82
CA GLN A 92 -12.77 -1.18 -12.39
C GLN A 92 -12.02 -0.09 -13.16
N ASP A 93 -12.72 0.98 -13.53
CA ASP A 93 -12.07 2.17 -14.06
C ASP A 93 -11.18 2.79 -12.97
N VAL A 94 -9.86 2.68 -13.17
CA VAL A 94 -8.84 3.16 -12.24
C VAL A 94 -9.05 4.65 -11.92
N SER A 95 -9.53 5.43 -12.90
CA SER A 95 -9.75 6.87 -12.76
C SER A 95 -10.85 7.18 -11.75
N SER A 96 -12.01 6.55 -11.92
CA SER A 96 -13.16 6.66 -11.02
C SER A 96 -12.81 6.15 -9.63
N THR A 97 -12.19 4.97 -9.53
CA THR A 97 -11.79 4.38 -8.25
C THR A 97 -10.81 5.27 -7.50
N LEU A 98 -9.80 5.82 -8.18
CA LEU A 98 -8.83 6.73 -7.57
C LEU A 98 -9.53 8.00 -7.06
N ASN A 99 -10.36 8.65 -7.88
CA ASN A 99 -11.08 9.85 -7.48
C ASN A 99 -11.96 9.59 -6.25
N SER A 100 -12.74 8.51 -6.28
CA SER A 100 -13.62 8.11 -5.19
C SER A 100 -12.85 7.86 -3.88
N LEU A 101 -11.71 7.15 -3.94
CA LEU A 101 -10.86 6.92 -2.77
C LEU A 101 -10.26 8.22 -2.20
N HIS A 102 -9.86 9.17 -3.05
CA HIS A 102 -9.39 10.48 -2.59
C HIS A 102 -10.49 11.30 -1.90
N GLU A 103 -11.74 11.11 -2.29
CA GLU A 103 -12.87 11.85 -1.75
C GLU A 103 -13.47 11.20 -0.49
N THR A 104 -13.53 9.87 -0.46
CA THR A 104 -14.29 9.10 0.55
C THR A 104 -13.43 8.15 1.39
N GLY A 105 -12.23 7.79 0.93
CA GLY A 105 -11.44 6.71 1.52
C GLY A 105 -10.81 7.01 2.88
N LEU A 106 -10.61 8.29 3.23
CA LEU A 106 -9.94 8.68 4.48
C LEU A 106 -10.70 8.21 5.73
N GLY A 107 -12.03 8.37 5.75
CA GLY A 107 -12.86 7.97 6.88
C GLY A 107 -12.80 6.46 7.17
N PRO A 108 -13.16 5.59 6.20
CA PRO A 108 -13.02 4.14 6.31
C PRO A 108 -11.60 3.70 6.66
N PHE A 109 -10.58 4.34 6.09
CA PHE A 109 -9.19 4.01 6.39
C PHE A 109 -8.81 4.29 7.85
N LYS A 110 -9.23 5.43 8.42
CA LYS A 110 -9.04 5.70 9.85
C LYS A 110 -9.75 4.67 10.74
N SER A 111 -10.96 4.24 10.35
CA SER A 111 -11.67 3.19 11.07
C SER A 111 -10.89 1.87 11.07
N VAL A 112 -10.28 1.49 9.94
CA VAL A 112 -9.38 0.33 9.86
C VAL A 112 -8.16 0.51 10.77
N LEU A 113 -7.48 1.66 10.72
CA LEU A 113 -6.31 1.94 11.57
C LEU A 113 -6.63 1.81 13.06
N SER A 114 -7.76 2.35 13.50
CA SER A 114 -8.24 2.25 14.89
C SER A 114 -8.57 0.81 15.27
N LYS A 115 -9.30 0.09 14.40
CA LYS A 115 -9.65 -1.33 14.58
C LYS A 115 -8.39 -2.18 14.76
N VAL A 116 -7.44 -2.11 13.84
CA VAL A 116 -6.25 -2.98 13.87
C VAL A 116 -5.27 -2.61 14.99
N SER A 117 -5.23 -1.33 15.39
CA SER A 117 -4.46 -0.89 16.55
C SER A 117 -4.99 -1.49 17.85
N THR A 118 -6.31 -1.66 17.94
CA THR A 118 -6.99 -2.23 19.12
C THR A 118 -6.94 -3.76 19.13
N LEU A 119 -7.16 -4.39 17.97
CA LEU A 119 -7.24 -5.85 17.86
C LEU A 119 -5.87 -6.54 17.92
N TYR A 120 -4.82 -5.89 17.42
CA TYR A 120 -3.54 -6.54 17.19
C TYR A 120 -2.38 -5.84 17.90
N SER A 121 -2.01 -4.65 17.43
CA SER A 121 -0.87 -3.88 17.94
C SER A 121 -0.96 -2.45 17.40
N PRO A 122 -0.53 -1.40 18.14
CA PRO A 122 -0.54 -0.03 17.66
C PRO A 122 0.14 0.12 16.29
N VAL A 123 -0.52 0.77 15.34
CA VAL A 123 0.07 1.03 14.01
C VAL A 123 1.26 1.98 14.16
N THR A 124 2.41 1.58 13.63
CA THR A 124 3.67 2.35 13.74
C THR A 124 4.12 2.97 12.42
N CYS A 125 3.59 2.50 11.28
CA CYS A 125 3.94 3.01 9.96
C CYS A 125 2.85 2.69 8.93
N ILE A 126 2.67 3.60 7.97
CA ILE A 126 1.85 3.37 6.79
C ILE A 126 2.76 3.29 5.56
N VAL A 127 2.64 2.24 4.76
CA VAL A 127 3.27 2.11 3.45
C VAL A 127 2.15 2.14 2.41
N ALA A 128 1.99 3.26 1.73
CA ALA A 128 0.93 3.44 0.75
C ALA A 128 1.52 3.51 -0.66
N ASP A 129 0.77 3.06 -1.66
CA ASP A 129 1.09 3.36 -3.04
C ASP A 129 1.14 4.89 -3.24
N PHE A 130 2.03 5.36 -4.11
CA PHE A 130 2.21 6.79 -4.38
C PHE A 130 0.89 7.51 -4.75
N LEU A 131 -0.02 6.84 -5.46
CA LEU A 131 -1.31 7.41 -5.82
C LEU A 131 -2.35 7.38 -4.69
N MET A 132 -2.11 6.62 -3.62
CA MET A 132 -2.95 6.52 -2.42
C MET A 132 -2.64 7.62 -1.40
N GLY A 133 -2.43 8.85 -1.89
CA GLY A 133 -2.12 10.02 -1.06
C GLY A 133 -3.19 10.39 -0.04
N PHE A 134 -4.42 9.89 -0.18
CA PHE A 134 -5.50 10.07 0.79
C PHE A 134 -5.18 9.47 2.17
N THR A 135 -4.18 8.58 2.25
CA THR A 135 -3.73 7.95 3.50
C THR A 135 -2.86 8.87 4.35
N LEU A 136 -2.21 9.87 3.76
CA LEU A 136 -1.24 10.75 4.43
C LEU A 136 -1.82 11.55 5.61
N PRO A 137 -3.04 12.15 5.51
CA PRO A 137 -3.63 12.84 6.64
C PRO A 137 -3.86 11.93 7.86
N ALA A 138 -4.12 10.64 7.66
CA ALA A 138 -4.27 9.70 8.77
C ALA A 138 -2.92 9.43 9.46
N ALA A 139 -1.83 9.34 8.71
CA ALA A 139 -0.49 9.20 9.27
C ALA A 139 -0.08 10.43 10.09
N GLU A 140 -0.39 11.64 9.58
CA GLU A 140 -0.13 12.90 10.25
C GLU A 140 -0.89 13.01 11.58
N GLU A 141 -2.17 12.67 11.59
CA GLU A 141 -3.00 12.68 12.81
C GLU A 141 -2.50 11.70 13.87
N LEU A 142 -2.01 10.53 13.45
CA LEU A 142 -1.43 9.54 14.35
C LEU A 142 0.02 9.85 14.76
N GLY A 143 0.67 10.84 14.14
CA GLY A 143 2.08 11.16 14.39
C GLY A 143 3.05 10.04 13.97
N ILE A 144 2.68 9.23 12.98
CA ILE A 144 3.47 8.09 12.51
C ILE A 144 4.06 8.32 11.12
N PRO A 145 5.19 7.67 10.77
CA PRO A 145 5.77 7.76 9.45
C PRO A 145 4.85 7.16 8.37
N ALA A 146 4.73 7.89 7.26
CA ALA A 146 4.18 7.39 6.00
C ALA A 146 5.27 7.26 4.93
N VAL A 147 5.28 6.13 4.21
CA VAL A 147 6.16 5.85 3.08
C VAL A 147 5.30 5.69 1.83
N LEU A 148 5.59 6.47 0.80
CA LEU A 148 4.96 6.31 -0.51
C LEU A 148 5.80 5.38 -1.39
N PHE A 149 5.19 4.30 -1.85
CA PHE A 149 5.80 3.30 -2.70
C PHE A 149 5.42 3.53 -4.17
N TRP A 150 6.44 3.74 -5.00
CA TRP A 150 6.26 3.81 -6.45
C TRP A 150 6.42 2.40 -7.03
N THR A 151 5.30 1.79 -7.42
CA THR A 151 5.25 0.41 -7.94
C THR A 151 5.80 0.28 -9.36
N SER A 152 5.96 1.40 -10.08
CA SER A 152 6.48 1.45 -11.44
C SER A 152 8.00 1.70 -11.46
N GLY A 153 8.61 1.81 -12.64
CA GLY A 153 10.05 2.04 -12.78
C GLY A 153 10.47 3.48 -12.48
N ALA A 154 11.74 3.68 -12.07
CA ALA A 154 12.31 5.00 -11.77
C ALA A 154 12.17 6.00 -12.93
N GLY A 155 12.31 5.55 -14.18
CA GLY A 155 12.11 6.40 -15.36
C GLY A 155 10.70 7.00 -15.43
N SER A 156 9.67 6.24 -15.07
CA SER A 156 8.29 6.75 -15.03
C SER A 156 8.05 7.74 -13.89
N LEU A 157 8.77 7.60 -12.77
CA LEU A 157 8.73 8.59 -11.68
C LEU A 157 9.32 9.93 -12.12
N ILE A 158 10.45 9.89 -12.84
CA ILE A 158 11.06 11.10 -13.41
C ILE A 158 10.10 11.75 -14.41
N CYS A 159 9.50 10.98 -15.31
CA CYS A 159 8.49 11.51 -16.23
C CYS A 159 7.31 12.15 -15.50
N TYR A 160 6.84 11.53 -14.42
CA TYR A 160 5.77 12.07 -13.59
C TYR A 160 6.16 13.38 -12.92
N ASP A 161 7.37 13.47 -12.36
CA ASP A 161 7.91 14.70 -11.76
C ASP A 161 8.02 15.85 -12.78
N GLN A 162 8.37 15.53 -14.03
CA GLN A 162 8.46 16.51 -15.11
C GLN A 162 7.11 16.91 -15.71
N TYR A 163 6.04 16.17 -15.45
CA TYR A 163 4.71 16.42 -16.03
C TYR A 163 4.22 17.89 -15.89
N PRO A 164 4.38 18.56 -14.74
CA PRO A 164 3.97 19.95 -14.59
C PRO A 164 4.80 20.92 -15.45
N ASN A 165 6.08 20.65 -15.66
CA ASN A 165 6.93 21.43 -16.55
C ASN A 165 6.46 21.27 -18.01
N LEU A 166 5.99 20.08 -18.37
CA LEU A 166 5.39 19.83 -19.68
C LEU A 166 4.07 20.59 -19.86
N ILE A 167 3.21 20.64 -18.82
CA ILE A 167 2.00 21.49 -18.83
C ILE A 167 2.36 22.96 -19.00
N GLN A 168 3.31 23.46 -18.21
CA GLN A 168 3.72 24.88 -18.27
C GLN A 168 4.25 25.27 -19.66
N LYS A 169 4.90 24.33 -20.35
CA LYS A 169 5.41 24.52 -21.72
C LYS A 169 4.35 24.31 -22.81
N GLY A 170 3.10 24.03 -22.44
CA GLY A 170 2.02 23.74 -23.39
C GLY A 170 2.20 22.42 -24.16
N LEU A 171 3.04 21.52 -23.65
CA LEU A 171 3.32 20.21 -24.26
C LEU A 171 2.35 19.13 -23.78
N MET A 172 1.56 19.41 -22.74
CA MET A 172 0.51 18.53 -22.20
C MET A 172 -0.80 19.30 -22.00
N PRO A 173 -1.97 18.63 -22.10
CA PRO A 173 -2.11 17.22 -22.45
C PRO A 173 -1.80 16.98 -23.94
N LEU A 174 -1.25 15.80 -24.27
CA LEU A 174 -1.30 15.32 -25.65
C LEU A 174 -2.77 15.27 -26.05
N LYS A 175 -3.10 15.63 -27.31
CA LYS A 175 -4.44 15.41 -27.84
C LYS A 175 -4.86 13.98 -27.49
N ASP A 176 -6.05 13.84 -26.91
CA ASP A 176 -6.69 12.59 -26.48
C ASP A 176 -6.31 11.98 -25.10
N PHE A 177 -5.55 12.68 -24.22
CA PHE A 177 -5.22 12.16 -22.87
C PHE A 177 -5.94 12.86 -21.68
N LEU A 178 -6.54 12.04 -20.80
CA LEU A 178 -7.37 12.42 -19.65
C LEU A 178 -6.61 13.23 -18.57
N HIS A 179 -7.09 14.45 -18.32
CA HIS A 179 -6.37 15.57 -17.69
C HIS A 179 -6.42 15.63 -16.13
N VAL A 180 -7.22 14.79 -15.47
CA VAL A 180 -7.72 15.14 -14.11
C VAL A 180 -6.91 14.53 -12.95
N GLN A 181 -6.18 13.42 -13.16
CA GLN A 181 -5.64 12.63 -12.05
C GLN A 181 -4.28 13.11 -11.50
N ILE A 182 -3.40 13.61 -12.37
CA ILE A 182 -2.02 13.97 -12.00
C ILE A 182 -1.97 15.23 -11.10
N LEU A 183 -2.91 16.16 -11.29
CA LEU A 183 -2.94 17.42 -10.53
C LEU A 183 -3.41 17.23 -9.07
N LYS A 184 -4.34 16.31 -8.81
CA LYS A 184 -4.83 16.03 -7.44
C LYS A 184 -3.72 15.45 -6.55
N ALA A 185 -2.98 14.45 -7.04
CA ALA A 185 -1.86 13.85 -6.31
C ALA A 185 -0.72 14.86 -6.02
N ARG A 186 -0.45 15.82 -6.93
CA ARG A 186 0.51 16.90 -6.68
C ARG A 186 0.02 17.91 -5.64
N ARG A 187 -1.29 18.17 -5.50
CA ARG A 187 -1.78 19.06 -4.43
C ARG A 187 -1.41 18.50 -3.06
N THR A 188 -1.59 17.20 -2.88
CA THR A 188 -1.18 16.48 -1.66
C THR A 188 0.35 16.56 -1.47
N TRP A 189 1.14 16.25 -2.50
CA TRP A 189 2.62 16.33 -2.44
C TRP A 189 3.16 17.75 -2.19
N SER A 190 2.54 18.77 -2.79
CA SER A 190 2.95 20.17 -2.65
C SER A 190 2.57 20.75 -1.29
N MET A 191 1.45 20.31 -0.69
CA MET A 191 1.12 20.63 0.70
C MET A 191 2.15 20.04 1.67
N THR A 192 2.61 18.81 1.43
CA THR A 192 3.73 18.22 2.21
C THR A 192 5.03 19.00 2.01
N ARG A 193 5.28 19.57 0.81
CA ARG A 193 6.44 20.43 0.53
C ARG A 193 6.36 21.81 1.20
N PHE A 194 5.16 22.40 1.33
CA PHE A 194 4.95 23.72 1.95
C PHE A 194 4.78 23.67 3.48
N GLY A 195 4.44 22.52 4.06
CA GLY A 195 4.51 22.27 5.51
C GLY A 195 5.95 22.19 6.05
N MET A 196 6.95 22.09 5.17
CA MET A 196 8.37 22.10 5.53
C MET A 196 8.93 23.53 5.65
N LYS A 197 8.32 24.38 6.49
CA LYS A 197 9.05 25.51 7.07
C LYS A 197 9.71 25.00 8.33
N THR A 198 11.03 24.82 8.26
CA THR A 198 11.91 24.35 9.35
C THR A 198 11.55 25.00 10.69
N ARG A 199 10.76 24.29 11.51
CA ARG A 199 10.75 24.50 12.95
C ARG A 199 11.77 23.52 13.50
N ARG A 200 12.88 24.07 13.99
CA ARG A 200 13.95 23.30 14.65
C ARG A 200 13.32 22.47 15.79
N GLU A 201 13.86 21.26 15.94
CA GLU A 201 13.54 20.21 16.93
C GLU A 201 12.43 19.23 16.50
N GLY A 202 12.84 18.05 15.99
CA GLY A 202 12.06 16.81 16.08
C GLY A 202 11.46 16.17 14.82
N ALA A 203 11.69 16.67 13.59
CA ALA A 203 10.93 16.20 12.42
C ALA A 203 11.40 14.86 11.80
N GLN A 204 10.50 13.88 11.73
CA GLN A 204 10.63 12.66 10.91
C GLN A 204 10.78 13.03 9.42
N LYS A 205 11.84 12.53 8.77
CA LYS A 205 12.06 12.66 7.33
C LYS A 205 11.21 11.63 6.58
N MET A 206 10.35 12.09 5.67
CA MET A 206 9.73 11.24 4.65
C MET A 206 10.85 10.67 3.75
N LYS A 207 11.05 9.34 3.80
CA LYS A 207 12.00 8.64 2.93
C LYS A 207 11.23 8.01 1.77
N MET A 208 11.49 8.50 0.57
CA MET A 208 11.17 7.76 -0.66
C MET A 208 12.13 6.56 -0.72
N ILE A 209 11.60 5.34 -0.74
CA ILE A 209 12.40 4.13 -0.93
C ILE A 209 12.38 3.81 -2.43
N GLU A 210 13.47 4.12 -3.13
CA GLU A 210 13.79 3.48 -4.40
C GLU A 210 14.44 2.13 -4.08
N LEU A 211 13.80 1.02 -4.44
CA LEU A 211 14.45 -0.29 -4.34
C LEU A 211 15.61 -0.34 -5.34
N PRO A 212 16.80 -0.82 -4.95
CA PRO A 212 17.91 -0.99 -5.88
C PRO A 212 17.50 -1.87 -7.06
N LEU A 213 17.96 -1.52 -8.26
CA LEU A 213 17.77 -2.26 -9.53
C LEU A 213 18.05 -3.79 -9.43
N ALA A 214 18.75 -4.24 -8.38
CA ALA A 214 19.05 -5.65 -8.12
C ALA A 214 17.83 -6.55 -7.87
N ILE A 215 16.68 -6.03 -7.43
CA ILE A 215 15.47 -6.86 -7.22
C ILE A 215 14.71 -7.14 -8.53
N ILE A 216 14.93 -6.31 -9.56
CA ILE A 216 14.26 -6.44 -10.86
C ILE A 216 14.92 -7.52 -11.74
N ASN A 217 16.18 -7.86 -11.48
CA ASN A 217 16.97 -8.74 -12.37
C ASN A 217 16.98 -10.23 -12.00
N THR A 218 16.26 -10.69 -10.98
CA THR A 218 16.26 -12.13 -10.61
C THR A 218 15.24 -12.99 -11.38
N THR A 219 14.65 -12.49 -12.48
CA THR A 219 13.72 -13.29 -13.33
C THR A 219 14.38 -13.82 -14.61
N ARG A 220 15.70 -14.01 -14.62
CA ARG A 220 16.39 -14.83 -15.62
C ARG A 220 17.26 -15.86 -14.89
N ILE A 221 17.24 -17.10 -15.39
CA ILE A 221 17.69 -18.39 -14.79
C ILE A 221 16.50 -19.05 -14.05
N SER A 222 15.88 -20.16 -14.47
CA SER A 222 16.21 -21.19 -15.45
C SER A 222 14.91 -21.80 -16.00
N LEU A 223 14.69 -21.73 -17.31
CA LEU A 223 13.77 -22.61 -18.02
C LEU A 223 14.52 -23.91 -18.31
N HIS A 224 14.50 -24.85 -17.38
CA HIS A 224 14.68 -26.25 -17.72
C HIS A 224 13.77 -27.12 -16.85
N LYS A 225 12.93 -27.86 -17.57
CA LYS A 225 12.14 -29.05 -17.22
C LYS A 225 12.40 -29.59 -15.80
N ASP A 226 11.34 -29.78 -15.03
CA ASP A 226 10.99 -31.13 -14.58
C ASP A 226 9.50 -31.28 -14.24
N LYS A 227 8.95 -32.35 -14.81
CA LYS A 227 7.63 -32.93 -14.55
C LYS A 227 7.68 -33.68 -13.22
N VAL A 228 7.11 -33.17 -12.14
CA VAL A 228 6.53 -33.96 -11.03
C VAL A 228 5.56 -33.00 -10.34
N PHE A 229 4.24 -33.15 -10.43
CA PHE A 229 3.45 -33.98 -9.54
C PHE A 229 2.08 -34.27 -10.16
N SER A 230 1.83 -35.54 -10.46
CA SER A 230 0.50 -36.15 -10.47
C SER A 230 0.28 -36.81 -9.10
N ARG A 231 -0.97 -36.77 -8.60
CA ARG A 231 -1.46 -37.36 -7.33
C ARG A 231 -0.98 -36.56 -6.10
N ALA A 232 -1.81 -36.24 -5.11
CA ALA A 232 -3.06 -36.83 -4.64
C ALA A 232 -4.11 -35.76 -4.34
#